data_AF-A0A9E6WFM7-F1
#
_entry.id   AF-A0A9E6WFM7-F1
#
_cell.length_a   1.000
_cell.length_b   1.000
_cell.length_c   1.000
_cell.angle_alpha   90.00
_cell.angle_beta   90.00
_cell.angle_gamma   90.00
#
_symmetry.space_group_name_H-M   'P 1'
#
loop_
_entity.id
_entity.type
_entity.pdbx_description
1 polymer ?
#
loop_
_entity_poly.entity_id
_entity_poly.type
_entity_poly.pdbx_seq_one_letter_code
_entity_poly.pdbx_strand_id
1 'polypeptide(L)'
;AKQVRQKTGARMKLALDAVAGETMGRLAETLETGGTLVTYGAMSMRDAQIPAGLMIFRDITVKGFWLVHWFGRASREERMKTYGALTMAVAQGTLHAPIDRVFPLDEVRDAVAYTMAGERKGKVLLAPNGV
;
A
#
# COMPACT_ATOMS: atom_id res chain seq x y z
N ALA A 1 1.25 18.67 0.19
CA ALA A 1 1.94 18.90 -1.11
C ALA A 1 3.30 19.62 -1.05
N LYS A 2 3.41 20.82 -0.46
CA LYS A 2 4.62 21.68 -0.54
C LYS A 2 5.93 20.98 -0.15
N GLN A 3 5.96 20.32 1.01
CA GLN A 3 7.14 19.61 1.51
C GLN A 3 7.58 18.48 0.57
N VAL A 4 6.62 17.72 0.02
CA VAL A 4 6.90 16.64 -0.92
C VAL A 4 7.57 17.20 -2.18
N ARG A 5 7.00 18.26 -2.77
CA ARG A 5 7.58 18.92 -3.96
C ARG A 5 8.99 19.45 -3.71
N GLN A 6 9.21 20.06 -2.55
CA GLN A 6 10.53 20.58 -2.18
C GLN A 6 11.58 19.46 -2.05
N LYS A 7 11.19 18.29 -1.53
CA LYS A 7 12.12 17.17 -1.33
C LYS A 7 12.37 16.36 -2.60
N THR A 8 11.38 16.22 -3.48
CA THR A 8 11.49 15.33 -4.65
C THR A 8 11.76 16.07 -5.96
N GLY A 9 11.34 17.33 -6.09
CA GLY A 9 11.31 18.05 -7.37
C GLY A 9 10.43 17.40 -8.45
N ALA A 10 9.76 16.29 -8.13
CA ALA A 10 9.11 15.41 -9.08
C ALA A 10 7.65 15.80 -9.30
N ARG A 11 7.17 15.53 -10.52
CA ARG A 11 5.74 15.54 -10.85
C ARG A 11 5.18 14.14 -10.59
N MET A 12 4.25 14.05 -9.62
CA MET A 12 3.68 12.76 -9.21
C MET A 12 2.45 12.41 -10.05
N LYS A 13 2.55 11.34 -10.84
CA LYS A 13 1.42 10.80 -11.64
C LYS A 13 0.51 9.88 -10.86
N LEU A 14 1.04 9.26 -9.80
CA LEU A 14 0.37 8.23 -9.03
C LEU A 14 0.61 8.45 -7.54
N ALA A 15 -0.44 8.26 -6.76
CA ALA A 15 -0.38 8.21 -5.31
C ALA A 15 -1.17 7.01 -4.79
N LEU A 16 -0.62 6.33 -3.78
CA LEU A 16 -1.22 5.14 -3.16
C LEU A 16 -1.59 5.47 -1.73
N ASP A 17 -2.88 5.37 -1.40
CA ASP A 17 -3.44 5.61 -0.08
C ASP A 17 -3.86 4.30 0.59
N ALA A 18 -3.52 4.17 1.87
CA ALA A 18 -3.94 3.07 2.73
C ALA A 18 -4.61 3.54 4.03
N VAL A 19 -4.77 4.86 4.19
CA VAL A 19 -5.17 5.49 5.45
C VAL A 19 -6.61 6.00 5.39
N ALA A 20 -7.07 6.48 4.24
CA ALA A 20 -8.33 7.22 4.07
C ALA A 20 -8.36 8.55 4.86
N GLY A 21 -9.55 9.10 5.14
CA GLY A 21 -9.71 10.38 5.85
C GLY A 21 -9.07 11.58 5.15
N GLU A 22 -8.78 12.63 5.92
CA GLU A 22 -8.14 13.87 5.43
C GLU A 22 -6.74 13.66 4.86
N THR A 23 -6.03 12.60 5.27
CA THR A 23 -4.70 12.26 4.72
C THR A 23 -4.79 11.93 3.23
N MET A 24 -5.90 11.35 2.78
CA MET A 24 -6.14 11.04 1.37
C MET A 24 -6.17 12.32 0.52
N GLY A 25 -6.89 13.36 0.96
CA GLY A 25 -6.93 14.66 0.28
C GLY A 25 -5.55 15.34 0.23
N ARG A 26 -4.81 15.35 1.35
CA ARG A 26 -3.44 15.90 1.40
C ARG A 26 -2.47 15.17 0.47
N LEU A 27 -2.66 13.86 0.30
CA LEU A 27 -1.91 13.05 -0.65
C LEU A 27 -2.30 13.40 -2.09
N ALA A 28 -3.60 13.56 -2.38
CA ALA A 28 -4.10 13.99 -3.69
C ALA A 28 -3.50 15.31 -4.16
N GLU A 29 -3.29 16.28 -3.26
CA GLU A 29 -2.65 17.56 -3.60
C GLU A 29 -1.22 17.40 -4.15
N THR A 30 -0.53 16.31 -3.80
CA THR A 30 0.85 16.03 -4.25
C THR A 30 0.92 15.65 -5.73
N LEU A 31 -0.18 15.12 -6.29
CA LEU A 31 -0.26 14.71 -7.68
C LEU A 31 -0.04 15.89 -8.62
N GLU A 32 0.35 15.63 -9.86
CA GLU A 32 0.24 16.59 -10.97
C GLU A 32 -1.17 16.58 -11.57
N THR A 33 -1.47 17.53 -12.46
CA THR A 33 -2.74 17.54 -13.19
C THR A 33 -2.88 16.27 -14.03
N GLY A 34 -4.05 15.61 -13.99
CA GLY A 34 -4.27 14.32 -14.64
C GLY A 34 -3.77 13.11 -13.83
N GLY A 35 -3.30 13.33 -12.59
CA GLY A 35 -2.78 12.28 -11.73
C GLY A 35 -3.86 11.32 -11.21
N THR A 36 -3.44 10.11 -10.83
CA THR A 36 -4.32 9.10 -10.24
C THR A 36 -4.02 8.89 -8.76
N LEU A 37 -5.05 8.96 -7.93
CA LEU A 37 -5.02 8.52 -6.53
C LEU A 37 -5.70 7.15 -6.43
N VAL A 38 -4.97 6.16 -5.92
CA VAL A 38 -5.50 4.81 -5.68
C VAL A 38 -5.57 4.56 -4.18
N THR A 39 -6.76 4.31 -3.65
CA THR A 39 -6.93 3.85 -2.27
C THR A 39 -7.09 2.32 -2.23
N TYR A 40 -6.35 1.67 -1.33
CA TYR A 40 -6.37 0.20 -1.16
C TYR A 40 -6.54 -0.22 0.31
N GLY A 41 -6.77 0.73 1.22
CA GLY A 41 -6.95 0.46 2.65
C GLY A 41 -7.54 1.66 3.39
N ALA A 42 -7.99 1.42 4.62
CA ALA A 42 -8.67 2.42 5.45
C ALA A 42 -8.19 2.36 6.91
N MET A 43 -6.88 2.48 7.15
CA MET A 43 -6.32 2.39 8.51
C MET A 43 -6.92 3.40 9.51
N SER A 44 -7.37 4.56 9.02
CA SER A 44 -7.99 5.56 9.90
C SER A 44 -9.44 5.25 10.30
N MET A 45 -10.09 4.27 9.66
CA MET A 45 -11.50 3.94 9.86
C MET A 45 -12.47 5.13 9.65
N ARG A 46 -12.02 6.16 8.92
CA ARG A 46 -12.82 7.33 8.53
C ARG A 46 -13.14 7.28 7.05
N ASP A 47 -14.22 7.97 6.67
CA ASP A 47 -14.58 8.14 5.26
C ASP A 47 -13.43 8.78 4.46
N ALA A 48 -13.30 8.35 3.21
CA ALA A 48 -12.38 8.93 2.26
C ALA A 48 -12.75 10.40 1.97
N GLN A 49 -11.83 11.33 2.25
CA GLN A 49 -12.06 12.76 2.02
C GLN A 49 -11.13 13.30 0.94
N ILE A 50 -11.72 13.88 -0.12
CA ILE A 50 -11.00 14.57 -1.19
C ILE A 50 -11.69 15.89 -1.54
N PRO A 51 -10.96 17.02 -1.63
CA PRO A 51 -11.53 18.27 -2.13
C PRO A 51 -11.98 18.11 -3.59
N ALA A 52 -13.26 18.38 -3.87
CA ALA A 52 -13.84 18.24 -5.20
C ALA A 52 -13.09 19.03 -6.28
N GLY A 53 -12.53 20.20 -5.94
CA GLY A 53 -11.74 21.02 -6.85
C GLY A 53 -10.49 20.32 -7.40
N LEU A 54 -9.93 19.33 -6.69
CA LEU A 54 -8.83 18.53 -7.22
C LEU A 54 -9.29 17.65 -8.38
N MET A 55 -10.48 17.06 -8.29
CA MET A 55 -11.04 16.25 -9.38
C MET A 55 -11.44 17.14 -10.56
N ILE A 56 -12.13 18.25 -10.30
CA ILE A 56 -12.69 19.12 -11.35
C ILE A 56 -11.60 19.91 -12.08
N PHE A 57 -10.74 20.62 -11.34
CA PHE A 57 -9.83 21.61 -11.93
C PHE A 57 -8.40 21.10 -12.11
N ARG A 58 -8.08 19.93 -11.54
CA ARG A 58 -6.78 19.29 -11.69
C ARG A 58 -6.88 17.89 -12.29
N ASP A 59 -8.05 17.50 -12.76
CA ASP A 59 -8.28 16.24 -13.45
C ASP A 59 -7.75 15.02 -12.66
N ILE A 60 -7.92 15.04 -11.34
CA ILE A 60 -7.48 13.93 -10.50
C ILE A 60 -8.48 12.80 -10.59
N THR A 61 -7.99 11.62 -10.99
CA THR A 61 -8.77 10.38 -10.99
C THR A 61 -8.63 9.67 -9.65
N VAL A 62 -9.74 9.31 -9.01
CA VAL A 62 -9.74 8.49 -7.79
C VAL A 62 -10.18 7.07 -8.13
N LYS A 63 -9.42 6.07 -7.68
CA LYS A 63 -9.74 4.64 -7.85
C LYS A 63 -9.61 3.87 -6.55
N GLY A 64 -10.49 2.89 -6.38
CA GLY A 64 -10.28 1.81 -5.42
C GLY A 64 -9.47 0.68 -6.05
N PHE A 65 -8.62 0.03 -5.27
CA PHE A 65 -7.99 -1.23 -5.66
C PHE A 65 -8.14 -2.27 -4.56
N TRP A 66 -8.77 -3.40 -4.89
CA TRP A 66 -8.91 -4.53 -3.99
C TRP A 66 -8.27 -5.77 -4.58
N LEU A 67 -7.17 -6.22 -3.96
CA LEU A 67 -6.36 -7.34 -4.44
C LEU A 67 -7.19 -8.63 -4.60
N VAL A 68 -8.08 -8.93 -3.65
CA VAL A 68 -8.95 -10.12 -3.69
C VAL A 68 -9.89 -10.05 -4.90
N HIS A 69 -10.47 -8.88 -5.18
CA HIS A 69 -11.33 -8.70 -6.34
C HIS A 69 -10.58 -8.87 -7.66
N TRP A 70 -9.37 -8.32 -7.76
CA TRP A 70 -8.52 -8.53 -8.92
C TRP A 70 -8.17 -10.02 -9.09
N PHE A 71 -7.79 -10.72 -8.02
CA PHE A 71 -7.48 -12.14 -8.06
C PHE A 71 -8.65 -13.02 -8.54
N GLY A 72 -9.89 -12.66 -8.15
CA GLY A 72 -11.09 -13.38 -8.59
C GLY A 72 -11.45 -13.15 -10.06
N ARG A 73 -10.98 -12.06 -10.67
CA ARG A 73 -11.29 -11.69 -12.07
C ARG A 73 -10.16 -12.00 -13.05
N ALA A 74 -8.92 -11.93 -12.59
CA ALA A 74 -7.75 -12.15 -13.41
C ALA A 74 -7.70 -13.59 -13.91
N SER A 75 -7.38 -13.75 -15.19
CA SER A 75 -7.13 -15.05 -15.80
C SER A 75 -5.97 -15.77 -15.10
N ARG A 76 -5.86 -17.09 -15.31
CA ARG A 76 -4.70 -17.84 -14.81
C ARG A 76 -3.39 -17.27 -15.37
N GLU A 77 -3.38 -16.89 -16.65
CA GLU A 77 -2.22 -16.32 -17.31
C GLU A 77 -1.77 -15.00 -16.67
N GLU A 78 -2.69 -14.06 -16.43
CA GLU A 78 -2.38 -12.77 -15.79
C GLU A 78 -1.82 -12.95 -14.38
N ARG A 79 -2.39 -13.89 -13.61
CA ARG A 79 -1.89 -14.23 -12.27
C ARG A 79 -0.49 -14.82 -12.34
N MET A 80 -0.25 -15.78 -13.23
CA MET A 80 1.07 -16.40 -13.39
C MET A 80 2.12 -15.39 -13.88
N LYS A 81 1.76 -14.49 -14.79
CA LYS A 81 2.64 -13.40 -15.24
C LYS A 81 3.03 -12.48 -14.09
N THR A 82 2.06 -12.11 -13.25
CA THR A 82 2.30 -11.26 -12.07
C THR A 82 3.22 -11.96 -11.07
N TYR A 83 2.91 -13.22 -10.71
CA TYR A 83 3.76 -14.01 -9.82
C TYR A 83 5.16 -14.22 -10.38
N GLY A 84 5.30 -14.51 -11.67
CA GLY A 84 6.60 -14.69 -12.31
C GLY A 84 7.48 -13.45 -12.19
N ALA A 85 6.93 -12.26 -12.44
CA ALA A 85 7.66 -11.01 -12.29
C ALA A 85 8.09 -10.76 -10.82
N LEU A 86 7.20 -11.02 -9.85
CA LEU A 86 7.51 -10.87 -8.44
C LEU A 86 8.59 -11.85 -7.98
N THR A 87 8.48 -13.13 -8.35
CA THR A 87 9.46 -14.16 -8.00
C THR A 87 10.84 -13.85 -8.58
N MET A 88 10.91 -13.36 -9.83
CA MET A 88 12.19 -12.93 -10.40
C MET A 88 12.79 -11.75 -9.63
N ALA A 89 11.98 -10.74 -9.28
CA ALA A 89 12.46 -9.59 -8.51
C ALA A 89 13.00 -10.01 -7.13
N VAL A 90 12.34 -10.98 -6.47
CA VAL A 90 12.81 -11.56 -5.21
C VAL A 90 14.11 -12.34 -5.41
N ALA A 91 14.18 -13.21 -6.42
CA ALA A 91 15.38 -13.99 -6.71
C ALA A 91 16.60 -13.13 -7.05
N GLN A 92 16.38 -11.96 -7.67
CA GLN A 92 17.42 -10.99 -7.99
C GLN A 92 17.76 -10.04 -6.82
N GLY A 93 17.03 -10.12 -5.70
CA GLY A 93 17.19 -9.22 -4.55
C GLY A 93 16.71 -7.79 -4.78
N THR A 94 16.12 -7.48 -5.93
CA THR A 94 15.55 -6.14 -6.22
C THR A 94 14.26 -5.89 -5.45
N LEU A 95 13.57 -6.97 -5.05
CA LEU A 95 12.43 -6.94 -4.14
C LEU A 95 12.74 -7.82 -2.93
N HIS A 96 12.64 -7.26 -1.72
CA HIS A 96 12.72 -8.02 -0.49
C HIS A 96 11.71 -7.49 0.52
N ALA A 97 11.26 -8.36 1.43
CA ALA A 97 10.38 -7.98 2.52
C ALA A 97 11.16 -8.12 3.83
N PRO A 98 11.45 -7.03 4.56
CA PRO A 98 12.14 -7.12 5.83
C PRO A 98 11.27 -7.88 6.82
N ILE A 99 11.88 -8.85 7.50
CA ILE A 99 11.27 -9.57 8.63
C ILE A 99 11.73 -8.86 9.89
N ASP A 100 10.78 -8.46 10.71
CA ASP A 100 11.05 -7.77 11.97
C ASP A 100 11.16 -8.77 13.12
N ARG A 101 10.25 -9.75 13.13
CA ARG A 101 10.23 -10.80 14.14
C ARG A 101 9.55 -12.05 13.59
N VAL A 102 10.00 -13.20 14.08
CA VAL A 102 9.37 -14.49 13.88
C VAL A 102 8.93 -15.00 15.25
N PHE A 103 7.67 -15.41 15.35
CA PHE A 103 7.11 -16.04 16.54
C PHE A 103 6.80 -17.51 16.21
N PRO A 104 6.98 -18.42 17.17
CA PRO A 104 6.41 -19.76 17.06
C PRO A 104 4.88 -19.71 17.12
N LEU A 105 4.22 -20.77 16.67
CA LEU A 105 2.75 -20.77 16.52
C LEU A 105 1.99 -20.71 17.85
N ASP A 106 2.58 -21.26 18.92
CA ASP A 106 2.07 -21.19 20.29
C ASP A 106 2.09 -19.76 20.87
N GLU A 107 2.96 -18.88 20.35
CA GLU A 107 3.05 -17.46 20.72
C GLU A 107 2.19 -16.54 19.84
N VAL A 108 1.14 -17.07 19.18
CA VAL A 108 0.28 -16.26 18.29
C VAL A 108 -0.31 -15.01 18.97
N ARG A 109 -0.62 -15.10 20.27
CA ARG A 109 -1.15 -13.95 21.03
C ARG A 109 -0.12 -12.83 21.13
N ASP A 110 1.13 -13.18 21.38
CA ASP A 110 2.24 -12.22 21.49
C ASP A 110 2.58 -11.63 20.11
N ALA A 111 2.53 -12.45 19.06
CA ALA A 111 2.69 -11.99 17.67
C ALA A 111 1.64 -10.93 17.29
N VAL A 112 0.38 -11.14 17.69
CA VAL A 112 -0.72 -10.17 17.48
C VAL A 112 -0.50 -8.91 18.30
N ALA A 113 -0.23 -9.05 19.60
CA ALA A 113 0.02 -7.89 20.48
C ALA A 113 1.18 -7.02 19.96
N TYR A 114 2.28 -7.66 19.55
CA TYR A 114 3.42 -6.98 18.94
C TYR A 114 3.06 -6.26 17.64
N THR A 115 2.28 -6.90 16.78
CA THR A 115 1.81 -6.29 15.51
C THR A 115 0.94 -5.06 15.76
N MET A 116 0.05 -5.13 16.76
CA MET A 116 -0.91 -4.07 17.08
C MET A 116 -0.29 -2.90 17.85
N ALA A 117 0.86 -3.09 18.51
CA ALA A 117 1.62 -2.01 19.13
C ALA A 117 2.12 -0.97 18.10
N GLY A 118 2.19 -1.33 16.81
CA GLY A 118 2.47 -0.38 15.72
C GLY A 118 3.95 -0.02 15.53
N GLU A 119 4.86 -0.58 16.32
CA GLU A 119 6.29 -0.27 16.28
C GLU A 119 7.10 -1.11 15.27
N ARG A 120 6.42 -2.02 14.55
CA ARG A 120 7.08 -2.99 13.68
C ARG A 120 7.78 -2.35 12.49
N LYS A 121 9.02 -2.79 12.21
CA LYS A 121 9.84 -2.33 11.08
C LYS A 121 9.84 -3.28 9.88
N GLY A 122 8.93 -4.25 9.88
CA GLY A 122 8.83 -5.27 8.84
C GLY A 122 7.61 -6.18 9.03
N LYS A 123 7.71 -7.38 8.46
CA LYS A 123 6.73 -8.44 8.62
C LYS A 123 6.97 -9.16 9.95
N VAL A 124 5.85 -9.50 10.61
CA VAL A 124 5.82 -10.44 11.72
C VAL A 124 5.39 -11.78 11.13
N LEU A 125 6.23 -12.81 11.29
CA LEU A 125 5.95 -14.15 10.76
C LEU A 125 5.57 -15.10 11.89
N LEU A 126 4.69 -16.05 11.58
CA LEU A 126 4.43 -17.22 12.41
C LEU A 126 5.14 -18.41 11.77
N ALA A 127 6.00 -19.08 12.54
CA ALA A 127 6.75 -20.25 12.10
C ALA A 127 6.39 -21.46 12.97
N PRO A 128 5.60 -22.43 12.45
CA PRO A 128 5.13 -23.58 13.23
C PRO A 128 6.23 -24.41 13.89
N ASN A 129 7.43 -24.41 13.31
CA ASN A 129 8.59 -25.20 13.77
C ASN A 129 9.81 -24.31 14.09
N GLY A 130 9.64 -23.00 14.27
CA GLY A 130 10.75 -22.05 14.29
C GLY A 130 11.32 -21.75 12.89
N VAL A 131 12.43 -21.01 12.85
CA VAL A 131 13.21 -20.73 11.61
C VAL A 131 14.26 -21.81 11.40
#